data_AF-A0A7W2ZB47-F1
#
_entry.id   AF-A0A7W2ZB47-F1
#
_cell.length_a   1.000
_cell.length_b   1.000
_cell.length_c   1.000
_cell.angle_alpha   90.00
_cell.angle_beta   90.00
_cell.angle_gamma   90.00
#
_symmetry.space_group_name_H-M   'P 1'
#
loop_
_entity.id
_entity.type
_entity.pdbx_description
1 polymer ?
#
loop_
_entity_poly.entity_id
_entity_poly.type
_entity_poly.pdbx_seq_one_letter_code
_entity_poly.pdbx_strand_id
1 'polypeptide(L)'
;MADWFIATEGVKVVKDSIGLAPQIITAVTSVGAAFGGVALTHYFTRKREERAAEEKLVRERLFIGTELICLLEHFADQCSDVACDTEPDKEKWSVKDLPLLSLEGIEGDWRSLPSELLFRIRNLPALNKEARYVIESVFRYESPPDVAESARYQYARLGLKVLLIAWRLRRICDLPPPREGELCWRIGSIMWRNRRALWRRHVQRQRKIQNDLSPDEKG
;
A
#
# COMPACT_ATOMS: atom_id res chain seq x y z
N MET A 1 -67.58 5.94 -84.66
CA MET A 1 -67.11 6.74 -83.50
C MET A 1 -66.75 5.73 -82.43
N ALA A 2 -65.51 5.76 -81.97
CA ALA A 2 -64.88 4.72 -81.16
C ALA A 2 -65.58 4.50 -79.82
N ASP A 3 -65.55 3.27 -79.31
CA ASP A 3 -65.15 3.04 -77.93
C ASP A 3 -64.56 1.63 -77.78
N TRP A 4 -63.33 1.62 -77.28
CA TRP A 4 -62.44 0.49 -77.11
C TRP A 4 -62.26 0.38 -75.59
N PHE A 5 -62.99 -0.52 -74.97
CA PHE A 5 -62.81 -0.77 -73.54
C PHE A 5 -61.55 -1.61 -73.34
N ILE A 6 -60.50 -0.92 -72.87
CA ILE A 6 -59.28 -1.54 -72.34
C ILE A 6 -59.63 -2.31 -71.07
N ALA A 7 -59.06 -3.51 -70.98
CA ALA A 7 -58.97 -4.33 -69.79
C ALA A 7 -58.42 -3.55 -68.58
N THR A 8 -59.25 -3.35 -67.58
CA THR A 8 -58.81 -3.17 -66.20
C THR A 8 -59.66 -4.05 -65.31
N GLU A 9 -59.11 -5.19 -64.91
CA GLU A 9 -59.32 -5.72 -63.58
C GLU A 9 -58.17 -6.67 -63.27
N GLY A 10 -57.28 -6.14 -62.44
CA GLY A 10 -56.16 -6.86 -61.90
C GLY A 10 -56.55 -7.71 -60.70
N VAL A 11 -55.49 -8.18 -60.06
CA VAL A 11 -55.48 -8.93 -58.82
C VAL A 11 -55.93 -10.39 -59.00
N LYS A 12 -55.04 -11.17 -59.63
CA LYS A 12 -54.83 -12.53 -59.14
C LYS A 12 -54.35 -12.41 -57.69
N VAL A 13 -55.24 -12.66 -56.75
CA VAL A 13 -54.89 -12.89 -55.35
C VAL A 13 -53.98 -14.11 -55.31
N VAL A 14 -52.67 -13.88 -55.27
CA VAL A 14 -51.69 -14.92 -54.93
C VAL A 14 -51.86 -15.18 -53.44
N LYS A 15 -52.76 -16.12 -53.15
CA LYS A 15 -52.88 -16.77 -51.86
C LYS A 15 -51.80 -17.84 -51.79
N ASP A 16 -50.56 -17.44 -51.49
CA ASP A 16 -49.46 -18.35 -51.13
C ASP A 16 -48.55 -17.69 -50.08
N SER A 17 -49.08 -17.46 -48.89
CA SER A 17 -48.29 -17.03 -47.72
C SER A 17 -47.95 -18.20 -46.77
N ILE A 18 -47.74 -19.41 -47.31
CA ILE A 18 -47.43 -20.61 -46.53
C ILE A 18 -46.02 -21.17 -46.84
N GLY A 19 -45.32 -20.62 -47.83
CA GLY A 19 -44.01 -21.13 -48.28
C GLY A 19 -42.76 -20.54 -47.61
N LEU A 20 -42.86 -19.44 -46.84
CA LEU A 20 -41.69 -18.72 -46.30
C LEU A 20 -41.39 -19.01 -44.82
N ALA A 21 -42.19 -19.84 -44.15
CA ALA A 21 -41.94 -20.24 -42.77
C ALA A 21 -40.62 -21.02 -42.57
N PRO A 22 -40.22 -21.98 -43.46
CA PRO A 22 -39.03 -22.78 -43.21
C PRO A 22 -37.74 -21.95 -43.23
N GLN A 23 -37.63 -20.96 -44.12
CA GLN A 23 -36.40 -20.19 -44.33
C GLN A 23 -36.13 -19.18 -43.19
N ILE A 24 -37.17 -18.56 -42.63
CA ILE A 24 -37.05 -17.63 -41.51
C ILE A 24 -36.66 -18.38 -40.22
N ILE A 25 -37.21 -19.58 -40.02
CA ILE A 25 -36.95 -20.39 -38.82
C ILE A 25 -35.49 -20.90 -38.78
N THR A 26 -34.91 -21.30 -39.92
CA THR A 26 -33.49 -21.70 -40.01
C THR A 26 -32.51 -20.52 -39.95
N ALA A 27 -32.88 -19.33 -40.43
CA ALA A 27 -32.02 -18.16 -40.36
C ALA A 27 -31.94 -17.59 -38.93
N VAL A 28 -33.06 -17.57 -38.19
CA VAL A 28 -33.10 -17.05 -36.81
C VAL A 28 -32.40 -18.00 -35.82
N THR A 29 -32.46 -19.31 -36.05
CA THR A 29 -31.76 -20.30 -35.20
C THR A 29 -30.23 -20.26 -35.39
N SER A 30 -29.73 -20.06 -36.62
CA SER A 30 -28.28 -19.96 -36.87
C SER A 30 -27.68 -18.65 -36.35
N VAL A 31 -28.41 -17.54 -36.48
CA VAL A 31 -28.02 -16.23 -35.93
C VAL A 31 -28.04 -16.24 -34.40
N GLY A 32 -29.09 -16.79 -33.77
CA GLY A 32 -29.18 -16.89 -32.30
C GLY A 32 -28.09 -17.77 -31.68
N ALA A 33 -27.73 -18.88 -32.34
CA ALA A 33 -26.65 -19.76 -31.89
C ALA A 33 -25.26 -19.12 -32.05
N ALA A 34 -25.01 -18.39 -33.14
CA ALA A 34 -23.75 -17.68 -33.37
C ALA A 34 -23.57 -16.51 -32.38
N PHE A 35 -24.60 -15.67 -32.20
CA PHE A 35 -24.55 -14.56 -31.24
C PHE A 35 -24.53 -15.04 -29.79
N GLY A 36 -25.29 -16.10 -29.46
CA GLY A 36 -25.26 -16.73 -28.14
C GLY A 36 -23.90 -17.34 -27.80
N GLY A 37 -23.28 -18.04 -28.75
CA GLY A 37 -21.92 -18.59 -28.60
C GLY A 37 -20.84 -17.51 -28.44
N VAL A 38 -20.92 -16.41 -29.21
CA VAL A 38 -20.01 -15.26 -29.08
C VAL A 38 -20.20 -14.55 -27.72
N ALA A 39 -21.44 -14.38 -27.25
CA ALA A 39 -21.70 -13.78 -25.94
C ALA A 39 -21.18 -14.65 -24.78
N LEU A 40 -21.37 -15.97 -24.87
CA LEU A 40 -20.87 -16.92 -23.86
C LEU A 40 -19.33 -16.93 -23.82
N THR A 41 -18.69 -16.98 -25.00
CA THR A 41 -17.23 -16.97 -25.10
C THR A 41 -16.66 -15.65 -24.58
N HIS A 42 -17.24 -14.51 -24.93
CA HIS A 42 -16.84 -13.21 -24.38
C HIS A 42 -17.00 -13.15 -22.86
N TYR A 43 -18.09 -13.70 -22.30
CA TYR A 43 -18.28 -13.79 -20.85
C TYR A 43 -17.21 -14.64 -20.17
N PHE A 44 -16.92 -15.84 -20.69
CA PHE A 44 -15.88 -16.71 -20.14
C PHE A 44 -14.47 -16.12 -20.30
N THR A 45 -14.20 -15.44 -21.41
CA THR A 45 -12.94 -14.73 -21.64
C THR A 45 -12.76 -13.62 -20.62
N ARG A 46 -13.77 -12.75 -20.45
CA ARG A 46 -13.74 -11.69 -19.43
C ARG A 46 -13.50 -12.25 -18.03
N LYS A 47 -14.19 -13.34 -17.67
CA LYS A 47 -14.01 -13.99 -16.37
C LYS A 47 -12.62 -14.59 -16.18
N ARG A 48 -11.99 -15.09 -17.24
CA ARG A 48 -10.59 -15.55 -17.21
C ARG A 48 -9.62 -14.39 -17.10
N GLU A 49 -9.85 -13.30 -17.82
CA GLU A 49 -9.04 -12.09 -17.76
C GLU A 49 -9.07 -11.46 -16.37
N GLU A 50 -10.26 -11.35 -15.76
CA GLU A 50 -10.43 -10.85 -14.39
C GLU A 50 -9.65 -11.72 -13.39
N ARG A 51 -9.79 -13.05 -13.46
CA ARG A 51 -9.03 -13.97 -12.59
C ARG A 51 -7.52 -13.89 -12.82
N ALA A 52 -7.09 -13.84 -14.07
CA ALA A 52 -5.67 -13.72 -14.39
C ALA A 52 -5.09 -12.39 -13.91
N ALA A 53 -5.85 -11.30 -14.00
CA ALA A 53 -5.47 -10.00 -13.46
C ALA A 53 -5.38 -10.03 -11.93
N GLU A 54 -6.34 -10.65 -11.24
CA GLU A 54 -6.33 -10.84 -9.79
C GLU A 54 -5.14 -11.68 -9.33
N GLU A 55 -4.89 -12.83 -9.96
CA GLU A 55 -3.73 -13.68 -9.66
C GLU A 55 -2.41 -12.94 -9.87
N LYS A 56 -2.31 -12.16 -10.95
CA LYS A 56 -1.13 -11.33 -11.21
C LYS A 56 -0.95 -10.30 -10.10
N LEU A 57 -2.00 -9.57 -9.72
CA LEU A 57 -1.95 -8.58 -8.64
C LEU A 57 -1.53 -9.20 -7.30
N VAL A 58 -2.02 -10.40 -6.97
CA VAL A 58 -1.62 -11.13 -5.76
C VAL A 58 -0.14 -11.49 -5.81
N ARG A 59 0.36 -12.02 -6.94
CA ARG A 59 1.78 -12.36 -7.10
C ARG A 59 2.69 -11.15 -7.00
N GLU A 60 2.35 -10.05 -7.68
CA GLU A 60 3.09 -8.79 -7.62
C GLU A 60 3.11 -8.22 -6.19
N ARG A 61 1.96 -8.27 -5.50
CA ARG A 61 1.86 -7.82 -4.11
C ARG A 61 2.69 -8.67 -3.15
N LEU A 62 2.69 -9.98 -3.34
CA LEU A 62 3.51 -10.91 -2.56
C LEU A 62 4.99 -10.59 -2.74
N PHE A 63 5.44 -10.40 -3.99
CA PHE A 63 6.83 -10.09 -4.32
C PHE A 63 7.30 -8.81 -3.62
N ILE A 64 6.69 -7.65 -3.94
CA ILE A 64 7.08 -6.37 -3.32
C ILE A 64 6.86 -6.38 -1.80
N GLY A 65 5.81 -7.06 -1.32
CA GLY A 65 5.48 -7.18 0.09
C GLY A 65 6.57 -7.88 0.88
N THR A 66 7.11 -8.99 0.38
CA THR A 66 8.19 -9.74 1.04
C THR A 66 9.48 -8.93 1.13
N GLU A 67 9.89 -8.24 0.06
CA GLU A 67 11.07 -7.36 0.06
C GLU A 67 10.93 -6.24 1.10
N LEU A 68 9.77 -5.57 1.08
CA LEU A 68 9.45 -4.51 2.04
C LEU A 68 9.47 -5.02 3.48
N ILE A 69 8.86 -6.17 3.76
CA ILE A 69 8.83 -6.73 5.12
C ILE A 69 10.25 -6.96 5.63
N CYS A 70 11.10 -7.62 4.84
CA CYS A 70 12.49 -7.90 5.21
C CYS A 70 13.29 -6.60 5.46
N LEU A 71 13.17 -5.62 4.56
CA LEU A 71 13.84 -4.33 4.69
C LEU A 71 13.39 -3.57 5.94
N LEU A 72 12.08 -3.52 6.19
CA LEU A 72 11.50 -2.83 7.34
C LEU A 72 11.87 -3.51 8.67
N GLU A 73 11.89 -4.84 8.72
CA GLU A 73 12.31 -5.57 9.92
C GLU A 73 13.80 -5.43 10.19
N HIS A 74 14.64 -5.45 9.16
CA HIS A 74 16.07 -5.17 9.30
C HIS A 74 16.33 -3.75 9.79
N PHE A 75 15.63 -2.76 9.23
CA PHE A 75 15.74 -1.38 9.71
C PHE A 75 15.24 -1.22 11.15
N ALA A 76 14.20 -1.97 11.55
CA ALA A 76 13.74 -1.98 12.94
C ALA A 76 14.80 -2.57 13.88
N ASP A 77 15.56 -3.58 13.46
CA ASP A 77 16.68 -4.12 14.23
C ASP A 77 17.74 -3.05 14.50
N GLN A 78 18.16 -2.31 13.47
CA GLN A 78 19.08 -1.18 13.59
C GLN A 78 18.53 -0.06 14.49
N CYS A 79 17.22 0.21 14.42
CA CYS A 79 16.58 1.15 15.34
C CYS A 79 16.61 0.65 16.79
N SER A 80 16.61 -0.67 17.00
CA SER A 80 16.66 -1.29 18.31
C SER A 80 18.03 -1.12 18.95
N ASP A 81 19.11 -1.19 18.17
CA ASP A 81 20.48 -0.93 18.63
C ASP A 81 20.60 0.49 19.19
N VAL A 82 20.12 1.49 18.43
CA VAL A 82 20.11 2.89 18.89
C VAL A 82 19.22 3.07 20.13
N ALA A 83 18.06 2.42 20.18
CA ALA A 83 17.15 2.52 21.32
C ALA A 83 17.70 1.89 22.60
N CYS A 84 18.53 0.85 22.45
CA CYS A 84 19.14 0.14 23.57
C CYS A 84 20.50 0.72 23.97
N ASP A 85 21.11 1.60 23.18
CA ASP A 85 22.43 2.15 23.49
C ASP A 85 22.45 2.76 24.91
N THR A 86 23.32 2.20 25.75
CA THR A 86 23.49 2.54 27.16
C THR A 86 24.71 3.41 27.42
N GLU A 87 25.47 3.78 26.39
CA GLU A 87 26.72 4.54 26.52
C GLU A 87 26.50 6.01 26.09
N PRO A 88 25.94 6.86 26.97
CA PRO A 88 25.71 8.28 26.66
C PRO A 88 27.01 9.08 26.50
N ASP A 89 28.12 8.57 27.05
CA ASP A 89 29.41 9.25 27.12
C ASP A 89 30.36 8.85 25.98
N LYS A 90 29.86 8.24 24.90
CA LYS A 90 30.67 8.05 23.68
C LYS A 90 31.16 9.43 23.24
N GLU A 91 32.44 9.72 23.50
CA GLU A 91 33.12 10.97 23.09
C GLU A 91 33.00 11.26 21.59
N LYS A 92 32.64 10.23 20.81
CA LYS A 92 32.47 10.28 19.36
C LYS A 92 31.02 9.98 18.92
N TRP A 93 30.04 10.62 19.56
CA TRP A 93 28.65 10.53 19.13
C TRP A 93 28.43 11.33 17.84
N SER A 94 27.96 10.67 16.77
CA SER A 94 27.77 11.27 15.44
C SER A 94 26.41 10.91 14.85
N VAL A 95 25.65 11.93 14.46
CA VAL A 95 24.36 11.77 13.76
C VAL A 95 24.52 10.99 12.46
N LYS A 96 25.72 11.00 11.84
CA LYS A 96 25.98 10.29 10.58
C LYS A 96 25.89 8.78 10.73
N ASP A 97 26.23 8.27 11.91
CA ASP A 97 26.29 6.84 12.21
C ASP A 97 24.90 6.25 12.51
N LEU A 98 23.88 7.11 12.59
CA LEU A 98 22.51 6.68 12.82
C LEU A 98 21.91 6.01 11.58
N PRO A 99 21.10 4.94 11.76
CA PRO A 99 20.49 4.19 10.67
C PRO A 99 19.67 5.06 9.72
N LEU A 100 19.91 4.91 8.42
CA LEU A 100 19.13 5.56 7.36
C LEU A 100 18.24 4.55 6.67
N LEU A 101 16.96 4.87 6.56
CA LEU A 101 16.03 4.08 5.77
C LEU A 101 16.05 4.56 4.31
N SER A 102 16.53 3.72 3.40
CA SER A 102 16.36 3.91 1.96
C SER A 102 15.35 2.89 1.41
N LEU A 103 14.53 3.35 0.46
CA LEU A 103 13.60 2.49 -0.31
C LEU A 103 14.10 2.32 -1.76
N GLU A 104 15.33 2.74 -2.03
CA GLU A 104 15.99 2.56 -3.32
C GLU A 104 16.34 1.07 -3.51
N GLY A 105 16.16 0.58 -4.74
CA GLY A 105 16.45 -0.82 -5.07
C GLY A 105 15.35 -1.82 -4.71
N ILE A 106 14.20 -1.39 -4.22
CA ILE A 106 13.03 -2.26 -4.06
C ILE A 106 12.42 -2.52 -5.43
N GLU A 107 12.30 -3.79 -5.78
CA GLU A 107 11.74 -4.25 -7.04
C GLU A 107 10.22 -4.47 -6.94
N GLY A 108 9.56 -4.55 -8.09
CA GLY A 108 8.12 -4.85 -8.18
C GLY A 108 7.20 -3.64 -8.33
N ASP A 109 5.92 -3.94 -8.59
CA ASP A 109 4.91 -2.90 -8.85
C ASP A 109 4.30 -2.35 -7.54
N TRP A 110 4.68 -1.12 -7.19
CA TRP A 110 4.14 -0.37 -6.06
C TRP A 110 2.62 -0.15 -6.12
N ARG A 111 2.00 -0.24 -7.30
CA ARG A 111 0.55 -0.12 -7.47
C ARG A 111 -0.22 -1.34 -6.97
N SER A 112 0.46 -2.47 -6.74
CA SER A 112 -0.14 -3.68 -6.18
C SER A 112 -0.52 -3.52 -4.69
N LEU A 113 0.06 -2.51 -4.00
CA LEU A 113 -0.20 -2.20 -2.60
C LEU A 113 -1.42 -1.28 -2.43
N PRO A 114 -2.18 -1.40 -1.32
CA PRO A 114 -3.23 -0.44 -0.98
C PRO A 114 -2.68 0.98 -0.82
N SER A 115 -3.40 1.98 -1.34
CA SER A 115 -2.96 3.39 -1.39
C SER A 115 -2.56 3.97 -0.03
N GLU A 116 -3.32 3.68 1.03
CA GLU A 116 -3.02 4.11 2.41
C GLU A 116 -1.67 3.57 2.88
N LEU A 117 -1.38 2.31 2.58
CA LEU A 117 -0.15 1.64 3.00
C LEU A 117 1.03 2.11 2.17
N LEU A 118 0.84 2.23 0.86
CA LEU A 118 1.81 2.79 -0.07
C LEU A 118 2.29 4.17 0.42
N PHE A 119 1.35 5.09 0.71
CA PHE A 119 1.70 6.41 1.22
C PHE A 119 2.49 6.33 2.53
N ARG A 120 2.03 5.51 3.48
CA ARG A 120 2.71 5.35 4.78
C ARG A 120 4.13 4.84 4.64
N ILE A 121 4.37 3.86 3.77
CA ILE A 121 5.69 3.31 3.48
C ILE A 121 6.57 4.37 2.83
N ARG A 122 6.08 5.06 1.80
CA ARG A 122 6.83 6.10 1.07
C ARG A 122 7.18 7.30 1.95
N ASN A 123 6.41 7.54 3.01
CA ASN A 123 6.68 8.58 3.99
C ASN A 123 7.73 8.17 5.06
N LEU A 124 8.11 6.90 5.18
CA LEU A 124 9.05 6.45 6.22
C LEU A 124 10.45 7.09 6.12
N PRO A 125 11.07 7.23 4.94
CA PRO A 125 12.36 7.93 4.82
C PRO A 125 12.29 9.39 5.27
N ALA A 126 11.18 10.08 5.01
CA ALA A 126 10.98 11.46 5.48
C ALA A 126 10.93 11.51 7.02
N LEU A 127 10.18 10.60 7.65
CA LEU A 127 10.13 10.49 9.11
C LEU A 127 11.48 10.11 9.73
N ASN A 128 12.29 9.28 9.05
CA ASN A 128 13.65 8.97 9.48
C ASN A 128 14.55 10.23 9.42
N LYS A 129 14.46 11.04 8.35
CA LYS A 129 15.18 12.33 8.26
C LYS A 129 14.75 13.32 9.34
N GLU A 130 13.44 13.44 9.59
CA GLU A 130 12.92 14.27 10.68
C GLU A 130 13.44 13.82 12.05
N ALA A 131 13.45 12.51 12.32
CA ALA A 131 14.01 11.97 13.55
C ALA A 131 15.48 12.37 13.71
N ARG A 132 16.30 12.23 12.66
CA ARG A 132 17.71 12.64 12.67
C ARG A 132 17.87 14.14 12.91
N TYR A 133 17.06 14.96 12.24
CA TYR A 133 17.09 16.41 12.42
C TYR A 133 16.79 16.82 13.87
N VAL A 134 15.80 16.19 14.50
CA VAL A 134 15.49 16.46 15.92
C VAL A 134 16.67 16.10 16.81
N ILE A 135 17.31 14.95 16.58
CA ILE A 135 18.44 14.54 17.42
C ILE A 135 19.66 15.45 17.15
N GLU A 136 19.92 15.84 15.91
CA GLU A 136 20.96 16.80 15.55
C GLU A 136 20.74 18.17 16.20
N SER A 137 19.49 18.62 16.28
CA SER A 137 19.16 19.87 16.98
C SER A 137 19.49 19.79 18.46
N VAL A 138 19.21 18.64 19.11
CA VAL A 138 19.55 18.40 20.51
C VAL A 138 21.06 18.33 20.71
N PHE A 139 21.79 17.67 19.79
CA PHE A 139 23.24 17.57 19.82
C PHE A 139 23.96 18.92 19.78
N ARG A 140 23.37 19.92 19.11
CA ARG A 140 23.98 21.25 19.00
C ARG A 140 23.94 22.03 20.32
N TYR A 141 22.99 21.74 21.21
CA TYR A 141 22.67 22.60 22.36
C TYR A 141 22.64 21.89 23.71
N GLU A 142 22.42 20.56 23.75
CA GLU A 142 22.27 19.78 24.99
C GLU A 142 23.47 18.87 25.26
N SER A 143 23.52 18.29 26.46
CA SER A 143 24.61 17.41 26.90
C SER A 143 24.52 16.02 26.25
N PRO A 144 25.64 15.29 26.08
CA PRO A 144 25.64 13.93 25.50
C PRO A 144 24.55 12.96 26.01
N PRO A 145 24.24 12.86 27.32
CA PRO A 145 23.16 12.00 27.80
C PRO A 145 21.77 12.43 27.32
N ASP A 146 21.52 13.73 27.16
CA ASP A 146 20.23 14.22 26.66
C ASP A 146 20.04 13.90 25.18
N VAL A 147 21.13 13.95 24.42
CA VAL A 147 21.20 13.58 23.00
C VAL A 147 20.95 12.08 22.83
N ALA A 148 21.61 11.25 23.63
CA ALA A 148 21.37 9.81 23.66
C ALA A 148 19.92 9.49 24.02
N GLU A 149 19.34 10.16 25.02
CA GLU A 149 17.93 10.00 25.37
C GLU A 149 17.00 10.39 24.20
N SER A 150 17.30 11.49 23.50
CA SER A 150 16.56 11.92 22.31
C SER A 150 16.62 10.88 21.20
N ALA A 151 17.82 10.37 20.89
CA ALA A 151 18.03 9.32 19.89
C ALA A 151 17.24 8.05 20.22
N ARG A 152 17.34 7.59 21.49
CA ARG A 152 16.63 6.40 21.96
C ARG A 152 15.12 6.53 21.81
N TYR A 153 14.57 7.68 22.17
CA TYR A 153 13.14 7.93 22.02
C TYR A 153 12.70 7.98 20.56
N GLN A 154 13.42 8.74 19.72
CA GLN A 154 13.06 8.89 18.31
C GLN A 154 13.12 7.56 17.55
N TYR A 155 14.19 6.78 17.74
CA TYR A 155 14.36 5.47 17.08
C TYR A 155 13.45 4.39 17.67
N ALA A 156 13.13 4.43 18.97
CA ALA A 156 12.09 3.55 19.52
C ALA A 156 10.70 3.84 18.92
N ARG A 157 10.36 5.12 18.71
CA ARG A 157 9.09 5.50 18.06
C ARG A 157 9.06 5.13 16.58
N LEU A 158 10.14 5.41 15.85
CA LEU A 158 10.27 5.11 14.43
C LEU A 158 10.24 3.60 14.16
N GLY A 159 11.08 2.84 14.86
CA GLY A 159 11.16 1.40 14.69
C GLY A 159 9.85 0.68 15.01
N LEU A 160 9.13 1.12 16.05
CA LEU A 160 7.80 0.57 16.36
C LEU A 160 6.80 0.84 15.23
N LYS A 161 6.84 2.04 14.63
CA LYS A 161 5.98 2.40 13.50
C LYS A 161 6.29 1.54 12.29
N VAL A 162 7.58 1.30 12.02
CA VAL A 162 8.05 0.45 10.92
C VAL A 162 7.60 -1.00 11.12
N LEU A 163 7.76 -1.56 12.32
CA LEU A 163 7.29 -2.91 12.63
C LEU A 163 5.79 -3.09 12.45
N LEU A 164 4.99 -2.13 12.90
CA LEU A 164 3.53 -2.17 12.69
C LEU A 164 3.15 -2.17 11.21
N ILE A 165 3.91 -1.46 10.37
CA ILE A 165 3.72 -1.47 8.91
C ILE A 165 4.13 -2.83 8.33
N ALA A 166 5.26 -3.40 8.74
CA ALA A 166 5.69 -4.74 8.33
C ALA A 166 4.66 -5.82 8.69
N TRP A 167 4.09 -5.77 9.90
CA TRP A 167 3.03 -6.70 10.31
C TRP A 167 1.73 -6.50 9.52
N ARG A 168 1.39 -5.26 9.17
CA ARG A 168 0.23 -4.99 8.29
C ARG A 168 0.47 -5.50 6.87
N LEU A 169 1.70 -5.37 6.35
CA LEU A 169 2.10 -5.96 5.06
C LEU A 169 1.97 -7.48 5.09
N ARG A 170 2.49 -8.15 6.14
CA ARG A 170 2.34 -9.61 6.30
C ARG A 170 0.88 -10.06 6.18
N ARG A 171 -0.05 -9.34 6.82
CA ARG A 171 -1.49 -9.64 6.73
C ARG A 171 -2.09 -9.46 5.33
N ILE A 172 -1.68 -8.45 4.58
CA ILE A 172 -2.24 -8.18 3.24
C ILE A 172 -1.65 -9.14 2.19
N CYS A 173 -0.45 -9.64 2.47
CA CYS A 173 0.25 -10.65 1.68
C CYS A 173 -0.08 -12.10 2.13
N ASP A 174 -1.06 -12.30 3.03
CA ASP A 174 -1.41 -13.62 3.57
C ASP A 174 -0.19 -14.42 4.14
N LEU A 175 0.82 -13.69 4.62
CA LEU A 175 2.02 -14.24 5.25
C LEU A 175 1.78 -14.50 6.73
N PRO A 176 2.47 -15.50 7.32
CA PRO A 176 2.31 -15.81 8.73
C PRO A 176 2.68 -14.59 9.61
N PRO A 177 1.91 -14.33 10.68
CA PRO A 177 2.28 -13.30 11.64
C PRO A 177 3.63 -13.66 12.31
N PRO A 178 4.34 -12.65 12.84
CA PRO A 178 5.58 -12.91 13.58
C PRO A 178 5.31 -13.83 14.77
N ARG A 179 6.07 -14.91 14.87
CA ARG A 179 5.97 -15.87 15.97
C ARG A 179 6.60 -15.31 17.25
N GLU A 180 6.09 -15.75 18.40
CA GLU A 180 6.74 -15.50 19.68
C GLU A 180 8.15 -16.11 19.66
N GLY A 181 9.18 -15.27 19.78
CA GLY A 181 10.58 -15.65 19.65
C GLY A 181 11.29 -15.09 18.42
N GLU A 182 10.55 -14.64 17.40
CA GLU A 182 11.15 -13.89 16.28
C GLU A 182 11.75 -12.57 16.77
N LEU A 183 12.87 -12.18 16.16
CA LEU A 183 13.61 -10.97 16.51
C LEU A 183 12.70 -9.73 16.45
N CYS A 184 11.87 -9.62 15.41
CA CYS A 184 10.94 -8.50 15.22
C CYS A 184 9.90 -8.35 16.36
N TRP A 185 9.45 -9.46 16.97
CA TRP A 185 8.55 -9.44 18.13
C TRP A 185 9.25 -8.91 19.39
N ARG A 186 10.48 -9.38 19.62
CA ARG A 186 11.33 -8.94 20.74
C ARG A 186 11.68 -7.45 20.60
N ILE A 187 12.07 -7.03 19.40
CA ILE A 187 12.33 -5.61 19.08
C ILE A 187 11.09 -4.76 19.37
N GLY A 188 9.91 -5.18 18.90
CA GLY A 188 8.66 -4.46 19.15
C GLY A 188 8.40 -4.24 20.65
N SER A 189 8.67 -5.25 21.47
CA SER A 189 8.56 -5.17 22.93
C SER A 189 9.55 -4.17 23.54
N ILE A 190 10.81 -4.21 23.11
CA ILE A 190 11.88 -3.30 23.57
C ILE A 190 11.54 -1.85 23.21
N MET A 191 11.17 -1.61 21.96
CA MET A 191 10.81 -0.28 21.46
C MET A 191 9.59 0.28 22.18
N TRP A 192 8.57 -0.55 22.44
CA TRP A 192 7.42 -0.14 23.22
C TRP A 192 7.80 0.32 24.63
N ARG A 193 8.65 -0.45 25.33
CA ARG A 193 9.14 -0.11 26.68
C ARG A 193 9.93 1.20 26.66
N ASN A 194 10.90 1.34 25.77
CA ASN A 194 11.74 2.53 25.64
C ASN A 194 10.90 3.78 25.30
N ARG A 195 10.00 3.67 24.32
CA ARG A 195 9.07 4.76 23.97
C ARG A 195 8.23 5.16 25.17
N ARG A 196 7.67 4.21 25.91
CA ARG A 196 6.80 4.48 27.07
C ARG A 196 7.56 5.14 28.22
N ALA A 197 8.78 4.68 28.50
CA ALA A 197 9.62 5.24 29.55
C ALA A 197 10.01 6.70 29.26
N LEU A 198 10.38 6.99 28.01
CA LEU A 198 10.91 8.29 27.59
C LEU A 198 9.83 9.29 27.15
N TRP A 199 8.61 8.84 26.87
CA TRP A 199 7.49 9.68 26.43
C TRP A 199 7.26 10.91 27.32
N ARG A 200 7.24 10.72 28.64
CA ARG A 200 6.96 11.80 29.60
C ARG A 200 8.00 12.92 29.52
N ARG A 201 9.29 12.54 29.47
CA ARG A 201 10.41 13.49 29.39
C ARG A 201 10.41 14.23 28.06
N HIS A 202 10.14 13.53 26.97
CA HIS A 202 10.07 14.13 25.64
C HIS A 202 8.93 15.15 25.54
N VAL A 203 7.73 14.84 26.05
CA VAL A 203 6.59 15.77 26.08
C VAL A 203 6.91 16.99 26.94
N GLN A 204 7.57 16.81 28.09
CA GLN A 204 8.00 17.92 28.94
C GLN A 204 9.01 18.82 28.23
N ARG A 205 10.00 18.26 27.53
CA ARG A 205 10.98 19.03 26.74
C ARG A 205 10.31 19.82 25.62
N GLN A 206 9.43 19.19 24.85
CA GLN A 206 8.68 19.89 23.78
C GLN A 206 7.84 21.04 24.33
N ARG A 207 7.21 20.87 25.50
CA ARG A 207 6.47 21.96 26.17
C ARG A 207 7.38 23.09 26.64
N LYS A 208 8.57 22.78 27.16
CA LYS A 208 9.55 23.81 27.54
C LYS A 208 9.98 24.62 26.32
N ILE A 209 10.40 23.94 25.25
CA ILE A 209 10.78 24.57 23.98
C ILE A 209 9.66 25.47 23.44
N GLN A 210 8.40 24.98 23.46
CA GLN A 210 7.25 25.77 23.03
C GLN A 210 7.01 27.01 23.89
N ASN A 211 7.20 26.90 25.22
CA ASN A 211 7.07 28.03 26.13
C ASN A 211 8.21 29.03 25.97
N ASP A 212 9.44 28.57 25.72
CA ASP A 212 10.61 29.42 25.53
C ASP A 212 10.56 30.18 24.18
N LEU A 213 9.88 29.62 23.17
CA LEU A 213 9.62 30.26 21.87
C LEU A 213 8.43 31.24 21.88
N SER A 214 7.61 31.24 22.93
CA SER A 214 6.46 32.14 23.10
C SER A 214 6.53 32.88 24.46
N PRO A 215 7.53 33.76 24.66
CA PRO A 215 7.64 34.53 25.89
C PRO A 215 6.55 35.63 26.02
N ASP A 216 5.92 36.04 24.92
CA ASP A 216 5.14 37.28 24.84
C ASP A 216 3.64 37.17 25.20
N GLU A 217 3.12 35.99 25.56
CA GLU A 217 1.71 35.84 26.00
C GLU A 217 1.53 35.93 27.53
N LYS A 218 2.59 36.29 28.27
CA LYS A 218 2.54 36.49 29.72
C LYS A 218 3.08 37.87 30.09
N GLY A 219 2.40 38.91 29.62
CA GLY A 219 2.55 40.31 30.06
C GLY A 219 1.19 40.90 30.34
#